data_AF-A0A1V5CG62-F1
#
_entry.id   AF-A0A1V5CG62-F1
#
_cell.length_a   1.000
_cell.length_b   1.000
_cell.length_c   1.000
_cell.angle_alpha   90.00
_cell.angle_beta   90.00
_cell.angle_gamma   90.00
#
_symmetry.space_group_name_H-M   'P 1'
#
loop_
_entity.id
_entity.type
_entity.pdbx_description
1 polymer ?
#
loop_
_entity_poly.entity_id
_entity_poly.type
_entity_poly.pdbx_seq_one_letter_code
_entity_poly.pdbx_strand_id
1 'polypeptide(L)'
;MDKRRMMNVLFYSTGEPGERLQRVIQDLVPKEKLEVYKTFESFSERLRKPMDDIPVAVILAASEDDLLTILSISHLLYDVRFILILPDREDPTVAIGHSLRPRFLSYTDSDFREVTAVLGKMIGGFYYDRKRKEQFNSQAYPVRSVTGQQAHYKKAAS
;
A
#
# COMPACT_ATOMS: atom_id res chain seq x y z
N MET A 1 -3.30 -24.88 13.76
CA MET A 1 -4.06 -23.93 12.92
C MET A 1 -3.52 -22.54 13.23
N ASP A 2 -2.72 -22.00 12.31
CA ASP A 2 -2.04 -20.72 12.49
C ASP A 2 -3.07 -19.59 12.34
N LYS A 3 -3.37 -18.92 13.46
CA LYS A 3 -4.36 -17.86 13.61
C LYS A 3 -3.82 -16.55 13.02
N ARG A 4 -3.30 -16.62 11.78
CA ARG A 4 -2.78 -15.47 11.02
C ARG A 4 -3.95 -14.53 10.79
N ARG A 5 -3.98 -13.43 11.56
CA ARG A 5 -5.00 -12.38 11.57
C ARG A 5 -5.61 -12.17 10.18
N MET A 6 -6.93 -12.35 10.11
CA MET A 6 -7.74 -12.34 8.91
C MET A 6 -7.99 -10.91 8.42
N MET A 7 -6.96 -10.18 7.99
CA MET A 7 -7.15 -8.83 7.46
C MET A 7 -7.71 -8.89 6.04
N ASN A 8 -8.94 -8.42 5.85
CA ASN A 8 -9.48 -8.14 4.52
C ASN A 8 -8.92 -6.80 4.01
N VAL A 9 -8.66 -6.75 2.70
CA VAL A 9 -8.25 -5.55 1.99
C VAL A 9 -9.45 -5.05 1.18
N LEU A 10 -9.81 -3.79 1.39
CA LEU A 10 -10.80 -3.10 0.59
C LEU A 10 -10.09 -2.39 -0.55
N PHE A 11 -10.59 -2.52 -1.78
CA PHE A 11 -10.05 -1.81 -2.93
C PHE A 11 -11.16 -1.04 -3.63
N TYR A 12 -11.02 0.28 -3.71
CA TYR A 12 -11.90 1.16 -4.48
C TYR A 12 -11.14 1.77 -5.64
N SER A 13 -11.71 1.68 -6.84
CA SER A 13 -11.19 2.36 -8.02
C SER A 13 -12.25 2.59 -9.08
N THR A 14 -12.05 3.65 -9.85
CA THR A 14 -12.78 4.01 -11.06
C THR A 14 -11.81 4.01 -12.26
N GLY A 15 -12.34 3.80 -13.47
CA GLY A 15 -11.58 3.91 -14.72
C GLY A 15 -10.44 2.90 -14.94
N GLU A 16 -9.68 3.11 -16.02
CA GLU A 16 -8.58 2.23 -16.49
C GLU A 16 -7.40 2.16 -15.50
N PRO A 17 -6.92 3.28 -14.89
CA PRO A 17 -5.83 3.20 -13.90
C PRO A 17 -6.16 2.27 -12.73
N GLY A 18 -7.45 2.17 -12.39
CA GLY A 18 -7.99 1.23 -11.41
C GLY A 18 -7.77 -0.23 -11.78
N GLU A 19 -7.90 -0.62 -13.04
CA GLU A 19 -7.66 -2.00 -13.47
C GLU A 19 -6.19 -2.39 -13.37
N ARG A 20 -5.28 -1.49 -13.78
CA ARG A 20 -3.83 -1.72 -13.66
C ARG A 20 -3.42 -1.91 -12.20
N LEU A 21 -3.93 -1.07 -11.31
CA LEU A 21 -3.69 -1.18 -9.87
C LEU A 21 -4.32 -2.45 -9.28
N GLN A 22 -5.53 -2.83 -9.74
CA GLN A 22 -6.18 -4.05 -9.27
C GLN A 22 -5.34 -5.29 -9.54
N ARG A 23 -4.77 -5.42 -10.75
CA ARG A 23 -3.95 -6.59 -11.14
C ARG A 23 -2.75 -6.76 -10.20
N VAL A 24 -2.02 -5.68 -9.92
CA VAL A 24 -0.85 -5.75 -9.02
C VAL A 24 -1.21 -6.02 -7.56
N ILE A 25 -2.40 -5.60 -7.10
CA ILE A 25 -2.90 -5.93 -5.76
C ILE A 25 -3.32 -7.41 -5.67
N GLN A 26 -3.95 -7.94 -6.73
CA GLN A 26 -4.36 -9.35 -6.79
C GLN A 26 -3.17 -10.33 -6.75
N ASP A 27 -2.00 -9.92 -7.25
CA ASP A 27 -0.76 -10.69 -7.13
C ASP A 27 -0.18 -10.74 -5.70
N LEU A 28 -0.65 -9.86 -4.82
CA LEU A 28 -0.20 -9.72 -3.44
C LEU A 28 -1.23 -10.27 -2.43
N VAL A 29 -2.51 -10.07 -2.70
CA VAL A 29 -3.62 -10.38 -1.77
C VAL A 29 -4.49 -11.50 -2.37
N PRO A 30 -4.72 -12.61 -1.63
CA PRO A 30 -5.63 -13.67 -2.08
C PRO A 30 -7.01 -13.12 -2.44
N LYS A 31 -7.65 -13.68 -3.47
CA LYS A 31 -8.94 -13.19 -3.98
C LYS A 31 -10.04 -13.18 -2.91
N GLU A 32 -10.03 -14.14 -2.00
CA GLU A 32 -10.99 -14.27 -0.89
C GLU A 32 -10.79 -13.20 0.19
N LYS A 33 -9.68 -12.46 0.13
CA LYS A 33 -9.30 -11.39 1.05
C LYS A 33 -9.30 -10.01 0.41
N LEU A 34 -9.61 -9.92 -0.88
CA LEU A 34 -9.69 -8.66 -1.61
C LEU A 34 -11.16 -8.36 -1.97
N GLU A 35 -11.74 -7.37 -1.31
CA GLU A 35 -13.07 -6.85 -1.62
C GLU A 35 -12.90 -5.69 -2.62
N VAL A 36 -13.42 -5.82 -3.85
CA VAL A 36 -13.27 -4.83 -4.92
C VAL A 36 -14.57 -4.06 -5.12
N TYR A 37 -14.47 -2.73 -5.11
CA TYR A 37 -15.55 -1.78 -5.31
C TYR A 37 -15.27 -0.91 -6.52
N LYS A 38 -16.25 -0.79 -7.41
CA LYS A 38 -16.19 0.01 -8.65
C LYS A 38 -17.10 1.24 -8.64
N THR A 39 -17.91 1.38 -7.59
CA THR A 39 -18.77 2.54 -7.39
C THR A 39 -18.55 3.11 -6.00
N PHE A 40 -18.68 4.43 -5.88
CA PHE A 40 -18.48 5.11 -4.61
C PHE A 40 -19.55 4.71 -3.59
N GLU A 41 -20.80 4.52 -4.04
CA GLU A 41 -21.92 4.13 -3.20
C GLU A 41 -21.64 2.80 -2.50
N SER A 42 -21.27 1.77 -3.27
CA SER A 42 -20.99 0.44 -2.72
C SER A 42 -19.79 0.41 -1.77
N PHE A 43 -18.76 1.21 -2.06
CA PHE A 43 -17.62 1.37 -1.17
C PHE A 43 -18.02 2.07 0.15
N SER A 44 -18.77 3.17 0.05
CA SER A 44 -19.24 3.92 1.22
C SER A 44 -20.18 3.08 2.10
N GLU A 45 -21.09 2.30 1.50
CA GLU A 45 -21.97 1.37 2.22
C GLU A 45 -21.17 0.31 2.96
N ARG A 46 -20.07 -0.19 2.36
CA ARG A 46 -19.19 -1.14 3.03
C ARG A 46 -18.49 -0.54 4.24
N LEU A 47 -18.00 0.70 4.12
CA LEU A 47 -17.33 1.42 5.20
C LEU A 47 -18.23 1.68 6.40
N ARG A 48 -19.55 1.82 6.19
CA ARG A 48 -20.53 2.00 7.28
C ARG A 48 -20.84 0.72 8.06
N LYS A 49 -20.51 -0.46 7.52
CA LYS A 49 -20.77 -1.74 8.19
C LYS A 49 -19.69 -2.02 9.23
N PRO A 50 -20.04 -2.63 10.38
CA PRO A 50 -19.06 -3.09 11.35
C PRO A 50 -17.98 -3.95 10.67
N MET A 51 -16.74 -3.75 11.08
CA MET A 51 -15.61 -4.53 10.59
C MET A 51 -15.00 -5.27 11.76
N ASP A 52 -14.96 -6.60 11.67
CA ASP A 52 -14.43 -7.46 12.72
C ASP A 52 -12.91 -7.29 12.94
N ASP A 53 -12.21 -6.63 12.00
CA ASP A 53 -10.78 -6.32 12.03
C ASP A 53 -10.52 -4.90 11.46
N ILE A 54 -9.41 -4.25 11.84
CA ILE A 54 -9.01 -2.93 11.29
C ILE A 54 -8.64 -3.09 9.80
N PRO A 55 -9.50 -2.68 8.86
CA PRO A 55 -9.30 -2.90 7.44
C PRO A 55 -8.06 -2.15 6.94
N VAL A 56 -7.42 -2.73 5.93
CA VAL A 56 -6.54 -1.96 5.05
C VAL A 56 -7.34 -1.61 3.80
N ALA A 57 -7.38 -0.34 3.42
CA ALA A 57 -8.00 0.07 2.16
C ALA A 57 -6.96 0.59 1.17
N VAL A 58 -7.19 0.35 -0.12
CA VAL A 58 -6.48 1.02 -1.21
C VAL A 58 -7.54 1.74 -2.03
N ILE A 59 -7.38 3.06 -2.18
CA ILE A 59 -8.37 3.95 -2.75
C ILE A 59 -7.70 4.70 -3.90
N LEU A 60 -8.23 4.57 -5.11
CA LEU A 60 -7.76 5.33 -6.27
C LEU A 60 -8.81 6.36 -6.66
N ALA A 61 -8.41 7.63 -6.67
CA ALA A 61 -9.14 8.72 -7.30
C ALA A 61 -8.61 8.90 -8.72
N ALA A 62 -9.46 8.72 -9.75
CA ALA A 62 -9.03 8.87 -11.14
C ALA A 62 -9.11 10.32 -11.62
N SER A 63 -9.79 11.19 -10.87
CA SER A 63 -9.94 12.63 -11.11
C SER A 63 -10.00 13.43 -9.81
N GLU A 64 -9.97 14.76 -9.92
CA GLU A 64 -10.22 15.66 -8.79
C GLU A 64 -11.64 15.48 -8.23
N ASP A 65 -12.65 15.30 -9.10
CA ASP A 65 -14.03 15.03 -8.68
C ASP A 65 -14.15 13.74 -7.85
N ASP A 66 -13.43 12.68 -8.24
CA ASP A 66 -13.35 11.45 -7.45
C ASP A 66 -12.73 11.72 -6.07
N LEU A 67 -11.67 12.54 -6.02
CA LEU A 67 -11.00 12.91 -4.77
C LEU A 67 -11.93 13.71 -3.84
N LEU A 68 -12.68 14.67 -4.38
CA LEU A 68 -13.69 15.42 -3.62
C LEU A 68 -14.82 14.53 -3.12
N THR A 69 -15.22 13.55 -3.94
CA THR A 69 -16.21 12.54 -3.55
C THR A 69 -15.68 11.71 -2.37
N ILE A 70 -14.42 11.28 -2.40
CA ILE A 70 -13.77 10.59 -1.27
C ILE A 70 -13.67 11.51 -0.03
N LEU A 71 -13.35 12.78 -0.22
CA LEU A 71 -13.27 13.77 0.87
C LEU A 71 -14.59 13.90 1.64
N SER A 72 -15.72 13.79 0.94
CA SER A 72 -17.07 13.86 1.54
C SER A 72 -17.33 12.78 2.60
N ILE A 73 -16.63 11.63 2.53
CA ILE A 73 -16.71 10.53 3.49
C ILE A 73 -15.49 10.41 4.38
N SER A 74 -14.67 11.46 4.50
CA SER A 74 -13.49 11.49 5.37
C SER A 74 -13.78 10.98 6.79
N HIS A 75 -14.98 11.26 7.32
CA HIS A 75 -15.44 10.76 8.61
C HIS A 75 -15.50 9.22 8.72
N LEU A 76 -15.79 8.51 7.63
CA LEU A 76 -15.80 7.03 7.57
C LEU A 76 -14.38 6.44 7.46
N LEU A 77 -13.38 7.26 7.10
CA LEU A 77 -12.00 6.82 6.90
C LEU A 77 -11.11 7.00 8.13
N TYR A 78 -11.58 7.68 9.19
CA TYR A 78 -10.76 7.99 10.38
C TYR A 78 -10.11 6.75 11.03
N ASP A 79 -10.86 5.65 11.14
CA ASP A 79 -10.38 4.41 11.75
C ASP A 79 -9.84 3.40 10.71
N VAL A 80 -9.80 3.80 9.44
CA VAL A 80 -9.35 2.96 8.33
C VAL A 80 -7.89 3.25 8.02
N ARG A 81 -7.08 2.20 7.88
CA ARG A 81 -5.68 2.33 7.45
C ARG A 81 -5.65 2.27 5.94
N PHE A 82 -5.48 3.39 5.25
CA PHE A 82 -5.59 3.37 3.78
C PHE A 82 -4.40 3.95 3.03
N ILE A 83 -4.25 3.50 1.80
CA ILE A 83 -3.36 4.04 0.77
C ILE A 83 -4.24 4.82 -0.21
N LEU A 84 -3.84 6.03 -0.55
CA LEU A 84 -4.55 6.89 -1.49
C LEU A 84 -3.70 7.10 -2.75
N ILE A 85 -4.30 6.89 -3.92
CA ILE A 85 -3.71 7.16 -5.22
C ILE A 85 -4.44 8.36 -5.81
N LEU A 86 -3.71 9.45 -6.03
CA LEU A 86 -4.20 10.71 -6.55
C LEU A 86 -4.14 10.74 -8.09
N PRO A 87 -5.01 11.54 -8.73
CA PRO A 87 -5.01 11.71 -10.18
C PRO A 87 -3.74 12.39 -10.70
N ASP A 88 -3.17 13.33 -9.94
CA ASP A 88 -2.04 14.17 -10.32
C ASP A 88 -1.23 14.63 -9.10
N ARG A 89 -0.20 15.45 -9.35
CA ARG A 89 0.76 15.98 -8.36
C ARG A 89 0.55 17.46 -8.08
N GLU A 90 -0.58 18.03 -8.47
CA GLU A 90 -0.83 19.46 -8.29
C GLU A 90 -1.04 19.78 -6.80
N ASP A 91 -0.55 20.94 -6.38
CA ASP A 91 -0.57 21.35 -4.96
C ASP A 91 -1.99 21.27 -4.33
N PRO A 92 -3.08 21.70 -5.00
CA PRO A 92 -4.44 21.56 -4.46
C PRO A 92 -4.84 20.09 -4.23
N THR A 93 -4.59 19.22 -5.21
CA THR A 93 -4.87 17.77 -5.16
C THR A 93 -4.10 17.11 -4.03
N VAL A 94 -2.80 17.42 -3.91
CA VAL A 94 -1.91 16.88 -2.87
C VAL A 94 -2.33 17.35 -1.48
N ALA A 95 -2.71 18.62 -1.33
CA ALA A 95 -3.21 19.17 -0.07
C ALA A 95 -4.49 18.45 0.40
N ILE A 96 -5.45 18.24 -0.49
CA ILE A 96 -6.68 17.48 -0.19
C ILE A 96 -6.32 16.03 0.16
N GLY A 97 -5.47 15.39 -0.63
CA GLY A 97 -5.00 14.03 -0.39
C GLY A 97 -4.37 13.85 0.99
N HIS A 98 -3.52 14.78 1.43
CA HIS A 98 -2.95 14.75 2.78
C HIS A 98 -3.95 15.04 3.89
N SER A 99 -4.96 15.88 3.64
CA SER A 99 -6.00 16.20 4.63
C SER A 99 -6.82 14.96 5.03
N LEU A 100 -6.93 13.96 4.14
CA LEU A 100 -7.58 12.68 4.38
C LEU A 100 -6.75 11.75 5.30
N ARG A 101 -5.47 12.07 5.54
CA ARG A 101 -4.53 11.32 6.39
C ARG A 101 -4.30 9.86 5.95
N PRO A 102 -4.02 9.59 4.66
CA PRO A 102 -3.62 8.25 4.23
C PRO A 102 -2.30 7.85 4.90
N ARG A 103 -2.06 6.54 5.02
CA ARG A 103 -0.76 6.01 5.44
C ARG A 103 0.31 6.11 4.35
N PHE A 104 -0.12 6.18 3.10
CA PHE A 104 0.74 6.38 1.94
C PHE A 104 -0.05 7.04 0.83
N LEU A 105 0.61 7.98 0.17
CA LEU A 105 0.09 8.73 -0.97
C LEU A 105 0.89 8.32 -2.20
N SER A 106 0.21 8.07 -3.31
CA SER A 106 0.83 7.80 -4.61
C SER A 106 0.00 8.43 -5.72
N TYR A 107 0.32 8.13 -6.98
CA TYR A 107 -0.21 8.82 -8.15
C TYR A 107 -0.57 7.83 -9.25
N THR A 108 -1.59 8.14 -10.05
CA THR A 108 -2.07 7.27 -11.15
C THR A 108 -1.01 7.08 -12.25
N ASP A 109 -0.06 7.99 -12.38
CA ASP A 109 1.07 7.93 -13.32
C ASP A 109 2.19 6.98 -12.90
N SER A 110 2.15 6.45 -11.67
CA SER A 110 3.19 5.59 -11.11
C SER A 110 3.08 4.11 -11.55
N ASP A 111 4.16 3.36 -11.32
CA ASP A 111 4.24 1.92 -11.61
C ASP A 111 3.60 1.04 -10.52
N PHE A 112 3.05 1.64 -9.46
CA PHE A 112 2.42 1.00 -8.31
C PHE A 112 3.29 0.00 -7.51
N ARG A 113 4.61 -0.08 -7.77
CA ARG A 113 5.51 -0.97 -7.01
C ARG A 113 5.61 -0.55 -5.54
N GLU A 114 5.65 0.76 -5.28
CA GLU A 114 5.67 1.28 -3.92
C GLU A 114 4.33 1.04 -3.20
N VAL A 115 3.21 1.14 -3.92
CA VAL A 115 1.88 0.84 -3.39
C VAL A 115 1.80 -0.60 -2.91
N THR A 116 2.23 -1.57 -3.72
CA THR A 116 2.26 -2.99 -3.32
C THR A 116 3.23 -3.24 -2.16
N ALA A 117 4.36 -2.53 -2.12
CA ALA A 117 5.31 -2.60 -1.01
C ALA A 117 4.75 -2.12 0.32
N VAL A 118 4.08 -0.98 0.31
CA VAL A 118 3.44 -0.44 1.51
C VAL A 118 2.25 -1.30 1.91
N LEU A 119 1.41 -1.73 0.96
CA LEU A 119 0.28 -2.63 1.22
C LEU A 119 0.76 -3.92 1.90
N GLY A 120 1.82 -4.54 1.39
CA GLY A 120 2.42 -5.75 1.96
C GLY A 120 2.92 -5.56 3.40
N LYS A 121 3.48 -4.38 3.72
CA LYS A 121 3.85 -4.04 5.10
C LYS A 121 2.62 -3.85 5.99
N MET A 122 1.57 -3.21 5.48
CA MET A 122 0.35 -2.91 6.23
C MET A 122 -0.48 -4.15 6.61
N ILE A 123 -0.45 -5.20 5.78
CA ILE A 123 -1.14 -6.48 6.01
C ILE A 123 -0.33 -7.48 6.86
N GLY A 124 0.87 -7.10 7.31
CA GLY A 124 1.76 -7.95 8.11
C GLY A 124 3.00 -8.36 7.33
N GLY A 125 4.06 -7.57 7.47
CA GLY A 125 5.31 -7.59 6.70
C GLY A 125 6.10 -8.91 6.59
N PHE A 126 5.65 -10.01 7.19
CA PHE A 126 6.21 -11.35 6.94
C PHE A 126 5.88 -11.89 5.54
N TYR A 127 4.86 -11.33 4.85
CA TYR A 127 4.58 -11.65 3.45
C TYR A 127 5.71 -11.18 2.50
N TYR A 128 6.40 -10.10 2.87
CA TYR A 128 7.51 -9.56 2.08
C TYR A 128 8.78 -10.42 2.18
N ASP A 129 9.08 -10.97 3.35
CA ASP A 129 10.32 -11.72 3.58
C ASP A 129 10.40 -13.05 2.80
N ARG A 130 9.26 -13.68 2.49
CA ARG A 130 9.22 -14.95 1.74
C ARG A 130 9.45 -14.76 0.24
N LYS A 131 8.73 -13.82 -0.39
CA LYS A 131 8.88 -13.52 -1.83
C LYS A 131 10.24 -12.87 -2.13
N ARG A 132 10.78 -12.08 -1.19
CA ARG A 132 12.14 -11.53 -1.29
C ARG A 132 13.20 -12.61 -1.20
N LYS A 133 13.09 -13.60 -0.31
CA LYS A 133 14.05 -14.73 -0.26
C LYS A 133 14.04 -15.59 -1.54
N GLU A 134 12.90 -15.75 -2.19
CA GLU A 134 12.77 -16.51 -3.44
C GLU A 134 13.35 -15.77 -4.66
N GLN A 135 13.26 -14.43 -4.72
CA GLN A 135 13.88 -13.61 -5.78
C GLN A 135 15.34 -13.23 -5.51
N PHE A 136 15.76 -13.18 -4.24
CA PHE A 136 17.13 -12.79 -3.85
C PHE A 136 18.14 -13.94 -3.97
N ASN A 137 17.67 -15.18 -4.16
CA ASN A 137 18.52 -16.35 -4.37
C ASN A 137 19.03 -16.50 -5.82
N SER A 138 18.59 -15.64 -6.76
CA SER A 138 18.98 -15.69 -8.17
C SER A 138 19.82 -14.51 -8.66
N GLN A 139 20.15 -13.53 -7.80
CA GLN A 139 21.12 -12.49 -8.16
C GLN A 139 21.83 -11.90 -6.94
N ALA A 140 23.05 -12.36 -6.69
CA ALA A 140 23.92 -11.91 -5.62
C ALA A 140 24.51 -10.52 -5.92
N TYR A 141 24.33 -9.57 -4.98
CA TYR A 141 25.20 -8.41 -4.82
C TYR A 141 25.45 -8.14 -3.32
N PRO A 142 26.66 -7.71 -2.93
CA PRO A 142 27.15 -7.84 -1.56
C PRO A 142 26.51 -6.80 -0.63
N VAL A 143 26.06 -7.26 0.53
CA VAL A 143 25.76 -6.41 1.68
C VAL A 143 27.06 -5.73 2.10
N ARG A 144 27.15 -4.40 1.95
CA ARG A 144 28.15 -3.62 2.70
C ARG A 144 27.78 -3.75 4.17
N SER A 145 28.51 -4.60 4.88
CA SER A 145 28.53 -4.63 6.33
C SER A 145 29.02 -3.29 6.83
N VAL A 146 28.10 -2.49 7.37
CA VAL A 146 28.48 -1.41 8.29
C VAL A 146 28.77 -2.07 9.63
N THR A 147 29.93 -2.73 9.71
CA THR A 147 30.56 -3.08 10.99
C THR A 147 31.45 -1.93 11.38
N GLY A 148 30.90 -1.01 12.17
CA GLY A 148 31.72 -0.14 12.98
C GLY A 148 32.35 -0.96 14.10
N GLN A 149 33.63 -1.29 13.99
CA GLN A 149 34.60 -1.17 15.09
C GLN A 149 36.02 -1.58 14.67
N GLN A 150 36.94 -0.64 14.95
CA GLN A 150 38.34 -0.82 15.34
C GLN A 150 39.35 -1.25 14.26
N ALA A 151 40.01 -0.23 13.71
CA ALA A 151 41.32 -0.34 13.08
C ALA A 151 42.38 -0.72 14.13
N HIS A 152 42.91 -1.94 14.02
CA HIS A 152 44.19 -2.34 14.63
C HIS A 152 45.24 -2.42 13.52
N TYR A 153 46.17 -1.46 13.49
CA TYR A 153 47.36 -1.51 12.64
C TYR A 153 48.31 -2.61 13.14
N LYS A 154 48.73 -3.53 12.25
CA LYS A 154 49.96 -4.32 12.43
C LYS A 154 50.86 -4.22 11.20
N LYS A 155 52.12 -3.93 11.54
CA LYS A 155 53.32 -3.73 10.72
C LYS A 155 53.57 -4.85 9.71
N ALA A 156 54.00 -4.44 8.51
CA ALA A 156 54.83 -5.28 7.64
C ALA A 156 56.27 -5.24 8.13
N ALA A 157 56.90 -6.40 8.26
CA ALA A 157 58.33 -6.56 8.43
C ALA A 157 58.95 -6.91 7.06
N SER A 158 59.91 -6.10 6.65
CA SER A 158 61.12 -6.51 5.91
C SER A 158 62.29 -5.86 6.62
#